data_AF-A0A359CP66-F1
#
_entry.id   AF-A0A359CP66-F1
#
_cell.length_a   1.000
_cell.length_b   1.000
_cell.length_c   1.000
_cell.angle_alpha   90.00
_cell.angle_beta   90.00
_cell.angle_gamma   90.00
#
_symmetry.space_group_name_H-M   'P 1'
#
loop_
_entity.id
_entity.type
_entity.pdbx_description
1 polymer ?
#
loop_
_entity_poly.entity_id
_entity_poly.type
_entity_poly.pdbx_seq_one_letter_code
_entity_poly.pdbx_strand_id
1 'polypeptide(L)' 'MSEMSILKIIAPLIAIQLVLMIFCLIRLKKDKAKYLPKWGWALIIIFGELWGPIVYLLIGRDGE' A
#
# COMPACT_ATOMS: atom_id res chain seq x y z
N MET A 1 -8.77 25.80 17.17
CA MET A 1 -7.57 25.09 16.69
C MET A 1 -7.55 25.24 15.18
N SER A 2 -6.59 25.97 14.61
CA SER A 2 -6.55 26.27 13.16
C SER A 2 -6.35 24.99 12.34
N GLU A 3 -7.14 24.82 11.28
CA GLU A 3 -7.17 23.62 10.42
C GLU A 3 -5.79 23.26 9.84
N MET A 4 -4.92 24.27 9.64
CA MET A 4 -3.55 24.09 9.16
C MET A 4 -2.64 23.26 10.07
N SER A 5 -2.91 23.21 11.38
CA SER A 5 -2.08 22.45 12.32
C SER A 5 -2.30 20.94 12.18
N ILE A 6 -3.52 20.52 11.88
CA ILE A 6 -3.90 19.11 11.71
C ILE A 6 -3.23 18.53 10.46
N LEU A 7 -3.25 19.29 9.36
CA LEU A 7 -2.62 18.89 8.09
C LEU A 7 -1.11 18.64 8.26
N LYS A 8 -0.40 19.45 9.04
CA LYS A 8 1.05 19.28 9.27
C LYS A 8 1.38 17.99 10.03
N ILE A 9 0.48 17.53 10.91
CA ILE A 9 0.66 16.30 11.70
C ILE A 9 0.30 15.06 10.86
N ILE A 10 -0.71 15.16 9.99
CA ILE A 10 -1.17 14.05 9.14
C ILE A 10 -0.33 13.90 7.86
N ALA A 11 0.28 14.97 7.36
CA ALA A 11 1.15 14.96 6.19
C ALA A 11 2.20 13.82 6.17
N PRO A 12 2.99 13.58 7.24
CA PRO A 12 3.95 12.47 7.24
C PRO A 12 3.29 11.09 7.17
N LEU A 13 2.10 10.92 7.78
CA LEU A 13 1.36 9.66 7.72
C LEU A 13 0.91 9.36 6.29
N ILE A 14 0.34 10.35 5.59
CA ILE A 14 -0.05 10.23 4.18
C ILE A 14 1.17 9.95 3.31
N ALA A 15 2.29 10.63 3.54
CA ALA A 15 3.52 10.41 2.78
C ALA A 15 4.02 8.97 2.91
N ILE A 16 4.07 8.41 4.13
CA ILE A 16 4.46 7.02 4.37
C ILE A 16 3.50 6.05 3.68
N GLN A 17 2.19 6.31 3.80
CA GLN A 17 1.17 5.50 3.16
C GLN A 17 1.34 5.46 1.64
N LEU A 18 1.51 6.62 0.99
CA LEU A 18 1.71 6.72 -0.45
C LEU A 18 3.00 6.02 -0.90
N VAL A 19 4.10 6.19 -0.16
CA VAL A 19 5.36 5.51 -0.45
C VAL A 19 5.19 3.99 -0.37
N LEU A 20 4.54 3.49 0.69
CA LEU A 20 4.29 2.06 0.88
C LEU A 20 3.40 1.48 -0.23
N MET A 21 2.34 2.21 -0.60
CA MET A 21 1.43 1.84 -1.68
C MET A 21 2.18 1.72 -3.01
N ILE A 22 2.93 2.76 -3.40
CA ILE A 22 3.71 2.77 -4.65
C ILE A 22 4.76 1.64 -4.64
N PHE A 23 5.46 1.47 -3.52
CA PHE A 23 6.43 0.38 -3.36
C PHE A 23 5.80 -0.99 -3.61
N CYS A 24 4.62 -1.25 -3.03
CA CYS A 24 3.90 -2.51 -3.22
C CYS A 24 3.40 -2.68 -4.66
N LEU A 25 2.91 -1.63 -5.31
CA LEU A 25 2.48 -1.69 -6.72
C LEU A 25 3.64 -1.97 -7.68
N ILE A 26 4.80 -1.36 -7.47
CA ILE A 26 6.01 -1.65 -8.26
C ILE A 26 6.41 -3.10 -8.04
N ARG A 27 6.39 -3.56 -6.79
CA ARG A 27 6.75 -4.92 -6.41
C ARG A 27 5.78 -5.96 -6.98
N LEU A 28 4.48 -5.66 -7.02
CA LEU A 28 3.44 -6.49 -7.64
C LEU A 28 3.65 -6.73 -9.13
N LYS A 29 4.27 -5.79 -9.84
CA LYS A 29 4.65 -6.01 -11.23
C LYS A 29 5.79 -7.02 -11.35
N LYS A 30 6.78 -6.94 -10.46
CA LYS A 30 7.99 -7.78 -10.46
C LYS A 30 7.74 -9.19 -9.93
N ASP A 31 7.05 -9.30 -8.80
CA ASP A 31 6.82 -10.57 -8.09
C ASP A 31 5.65 -11.36 -8.71
N LYS A 32 5.62 -12.66 -8.43
CA LYS A 32 4.45 -13.49 -8.74
C LYS A 32 3.38 -13.26 -7.66
N ALA A 33 2.20 -12.88 -8.12
CA ALA A 33 1.05 -12.68 -7.25
C ALA A 33 0.51 -14.04 -6.78
N LYS A 34 0.28 -14.17 -5.48
CA LYS A 34 -0.21 -15.38 -4.83
C LYS A 34 -1.68 -15.21 -4.41
N TYR A 35 -2.48 -16.28 -4.44
CA TYR A 35 -3.92 -16.31 -4.10
C TYR A 35 -4.87 -15.53 -5.01
N LEU A 36 -4.48 -14.34 -5.46
CA LEU A 36 -5.25 -13.49 -6.37
C LEU A 36 -4.42 -13.09 -7.60
N PRO A 37 -5.10 -12.78 -8.73
CA PRO A 37 -4.43 -12.22 -9.90
C PRO A 37 -3.83 -10.84 -9.58
N LYS A 38 -2.82 -10.42 -10.36
CA LYS A 38 -2.12 -9.14 -10.15
C LYS A 38 -3.08 -7.95 -10.05
N TRP A 39 -4.13 -7.91 -10.86
CA TRP A 39 -5.10 -6.82 -10.82
C TRP A 39 -5.93 -6.80 -9.52
N GLY A 40 -6.24 -7.96 -8.95
CA GLY A 40 -6.96 -8.07 -7.67
C GLY A 40 -6.13 -7.53 -6.51
N TRP A 41 -4.83 -7.85 -6.47
CA TRP A 41 -3.92 -7.27 -5.49
C TRP A 41 -3.74 -5.77 -5.66
N ALA A 42 -3.71 -5.26 -6.88
CA ALA A 42 -3.64 -3.82 -7.13
C ALA A 42 -4.85 -3.09 -6.52
N LEU A 43 -6.06 -3.65 -6.67
CA LEU A 43 -7.25 -3.10 -6.02
C LEU A 43 -7.12 -3.12 -4.49
N ILE A 44 -6.68 -4.23 -3.91
CA ILE A 44 -6.48 -4.34 -2.45
C ILE A 44 -5.48 -3.31 -1.94
N ILE A 45 -4.35 -3.12 -2.64
CA ILE A 45 -3.31 -2.15 -2.26
C ILE A 45 -3.83 -0.71 -2.33
N ILE A 46 -4.64 -0.38 -3.33
CA ILE A 46 -5.16 0.99 -3.54
C ILE A 46 -6.33 1.29 -2.59
N PHE A 47 -7.27 0.36 -2.41
CA PHE A 47 -8.48 0.58 -1.61
C PHE A 47 -8.33 0.17 -0.14
N GLY A 48 -7.31 -0.62 0.19
CA GLY A 48 -7.03 -1.11 1.55
C GLY A 48 -6.19 -0.16 2.40
N GLU A 49 -5.88 1.05 1.93
CA GLU A 49 -5.09 2.06 2.64
C GLU A 49 -3.74 1.53 3.15
N LEU A 50 -3.55 1.43 4.48
CA LEU A 50 -2.37 0.80 5.09
C LEU A 50 -2.47 -0.73 5.13
N TRP A 51 -3.67 -1.28 5.32
CA TRP A 51 -3.89 -2.71 5.43
C TRP A 51 -3.66 -3.44 4.11
N GLY A 52 -4.04 -2.85 2.98
CA GLY A 52 -3.86 -3.44 1.66
C GLY A 52 -2.40 -3.77 1.33
N PRO A 53 -1.48 -2.78 1.37
CA PRO A 53 -0.05 -2.99 1.22
C PRO A 53 0.53 -3.99 2.24
N ILE A 54 0.11 -3.92 3.51
CA ILE A 54 0.59 -4.83 4.56
C ILE A 54 0.21 -6.29 4.23
N VAL A 55 -1.06 -6.55 3.92
CA VAL A 55 -1.55 -7.89 3.56
C VAL A 55 -0.85 -8.39 2.28
N TYR A 56 -0.68 -7.52 1.28
CA TYR A 56 0.06 -7.87 0.06
C TYR A 56 1.51 -8.28 0.36
N LEU A 57 2.21 -7.54 1.24
CA LEU A 57 3.59 -7.84 1.59
C LEU A 57 3.75 -9.14 2.38
N LEU A 58 2.76 -9.48 3.21
CA LEU A 58 2.75 -10.67 4.07
C LEU A 58 2.38 -11.95 3.30
N ILE A 59 1.31 -11.90 2.50
CA ILE A 59 0.73 -13.11 1.87
C ILE A 59 0.53 -12.99 0.36
N GLY A 60 0.53 -11.78 -0.20
CA GLY A 60 0.15 -11.54 -1.60
C GLY A 60 1.23 -11.77 -2.64
N ARG A 61 2.46 -12.03 -2.20
CA ARG A 61 3.60 -12.38 -3.05
C ARG A 61 4.15 -13.72 -2.60
N ASP A 62 4.59 -14.53 -3.56
CA ASP A 62 5.54 -15.59 -3.21
C ASP A 62 6.82 -14.87 -2.76
N GLY A 63 7.04 -14.90 -1.44
CA GLY A 63 8.38 -14.71 -0.93
C GLY A 63 9.30 -15.74 -1.57
N GLU A 64 10.59 -15.45 -1.61
CA GLU A 64 11.57 -16.52 -1.75
C GLU A 64 11.23 -17.71 -0.84
#